data_AF-A0A9J6H6U2-F1
#
_entry.id   AF-A0A9J6H6U2-F1
#
_cell.length_a   1.000
_cell.length_b   1.000
_cell.length_c   1.000
_cell.angle_alpha   90.00
_cell.angle_beta   90.00
_cell.angle_gamma   90.00
#
_symmetry.space_group_name_H-M   'P 1'
#
loop_
_entity.id
_entity.type
_entity.pdbx_description
1 polymer ?
#
loop_
_entity_poly.entity_id
_entity_poly.type
_entity_poly.pdbx_seq_one_letter_code
_entity_poly.pdbx_strand_id
1 'polypeptide(L)'
;MHPERNVGRRKARGACLLRLISNKNQRVSFVDASLNEEREAFTVVVVDNEGTVANAASVRTDRPEVAEQAALALVDRSRPFVYSDSKSAVRAFEKGSVAKVALRIMKTCEIFQHYLCWFPAHLGVIEGAPLNLNESAHAAARDLTLRSVPRHGVTVLPENRDPLPHTMR
;
A
#
# COMPACT_ATOMS: atom_id res chain seq x y z
N MET A 1 1.61 -18.11 -10.29
CA MET A 1 2.75 -18.65 -9.50
C MET A 1 2.10 -19.46 -8.41
N HIS A 2 2.29 -20.78 -8.33
CA HIS A 2 1.64 -21.55 -7.25
C HIS A 2 2.27 -21.14 -5.91
N PRO A 3 1.49 -20.74 -4.89
CA PRO A 3 2.02 -20.20 -3.63
C PRO A 3 2.97 -21.15 -2.89
N GLU A 4 2.90 -22.45 -3.18
CA GLU A 4 3.63 -23.49 -2.45
C GLU A 4 4.87 -24.04 -3.19
N ARG A 5 5.04 -23.77 -4.48
CA ARG A 5 6.24 -24.22 -5.22
C ARG A 5 7.40 -23.24 -5.05
N ASN A 6 8.58 -23.74 -4.71
CA ASN A 6 9.83 -22.97 -4.57
C ASN A 6 9.85 -21.97 -3.39
N VAL A 7 9.17 -22.27 -2.28
CA VAL A 7 9.16 -21.42 -1.08
C VAL A 7 10.59 -21.05 -0.63
N GLY A 8 11.49 -22.03 -0.56
CA GLY A 8 12.89 -21.79 -0.19
C GLY A 8 13.60 -20.80 -1.11
N ARG A 9 13.44 -20.94 -2.45
CA ARG A 9 14.03 -20.02 -3.43
C ARG A 9 13.46 -18.60 -3.32
N ARG A 10 12.14 -18.48 -3.09
CA ARG A 10 11.50 -17.16 -2.91
C ARG A 10 11.97 -16.50 -1.62
N LYS A 11 12.04 -17.23 -0.50
CA LYS A 11 12.58 -16.74 0.77
C LYS A 11 14.04 -16.31 0.63
N ALA A 12 14.89 -17.11 -0.02
CA ALA A 12 16.28 -16.77 -0.28
C ALA A 12 16.42 -15.50 -1.14
N ARG A 13 15.59 -15.36 -2.19
CA ARG A 13 15.55 -14.14 -3.02
C ARG A 13 15.08 -12.93 -2.21
N GLY A 14 14.01 -13.07 -1.44
CA GLY A 14 13.49 -11.99 -0.57
C GLY A 14 14.55 -11.54 0.43
N ALA A 15 15.18 -12.47 1.15
CA ALA A 15 16.28 -12.18 2.08
C ALA A 15 17.44 -11.45 1.39
N CYS A 16 17.84 -11.91 0.20
CA CYS A 16 18.90 -11.27 -0.58
C CYS A 16 18.54 -9.82 -0.96
N LEU A 17 17.33 -9.58 -1.45
CA LEU A 17 16.85 -8.24 -1.80
C LEU A 17 16.81 -7.32 -0.57
N LEU A 18 16.27 -7.79 0.55
CA LEU A 18 16.20 -7.00 1.79
C LEU A 18 17.60 -6.64 2.31
N ARG A 19 18.54 -7.59 2.30
CA ARG A 19 19.95 -7.32 2.66
C ARG A 19 20.61 -6.32 1.72
N LEU A 20 20.36 -6.42 0.41
CA LEU A 20 20.90 -5.47 -0.57
C LEU A 20 20.42 -4.05 -0.29
N ILE A 21 19.12 -3.90 0.00
CA ILE A 21 18.48 -2.62 0.32
C ILE A 21 19.10 -2.02 1.58
N SER A 22 19.17 -2.80 2.67
CA SER A 22 19.75 -2.35 3.94
C SER A 22 21.22 -1.98 3.82
N ASN A 23 22.02 -2.77 3.07
CA ASN A 23 23.47 -2.54 2.97
C ASN A 23 23.83 -1.31 2.13
N LYS A 24 23.02 -0.97 1.11
CA LYS A 24 23.32 0.13 0.19
C LYS A 24 22.79 1.49 0.64
N ASN A 25 22.07 1.53 1.77
CA ASN A 25 21.38 2.74 2.26
C ASN A 25 20.60 3.46 1.14
N GLN A 26 19.97 2.68 0.26
CA GLN A 26 19.25 3.22 -0.89
C GLN A 26 17.90 3.78 -0.44
N ARG A 27 17.49 4.90 -1.04
CA ARG A 27 16.11 5.38 -0.91
C ARG A 27 15.21 4.50 -1.77
N VAL A 28 14.45 3.65 -1.11
CA VAL A 28 13.57 2.67 -1.75
C VAL A 28 12.11 2.94 -1.37
N SER A 29 11.21 2.44 -2.20
CA SER A 29 9.78 2.36 -1.92
C SER A 29 9.29 0.93 -2.08
N PHE A 30 8.42 0.50 -1.17
CA PHE A 30 7.57 -0.67 -1.38
C PHE A 30 6.14 -0.18 -1.58
N VAL A 31 5.41 -0.82 -2.49
CA VAL A 31 4.04 -0.43 -2.80
C VAL A 31 3.10 -1.61 -2.65
N ASP A 32 1.89 -1.34 -2.16
CA ASP A 32 0.82 -2.33 -2.09
C ASP A 32 -0.56 -1.69 -2.33
N ALA A 33 -1.55 -2.54 -2.60
CA ALA A 33 -2.94 -2.15 -2.72
C ALA A 33 -3.87 -3.11 -1.95
N SER A 34 -4.79 -2.55 -1.18
CA SER A 34 -5.78 -3.33 -0.41
C SER A 34 -7.20 -2.90 -0.75
N LEU A 35 -8.08 -3.86 -1.03
CA LEU A 35 -9.50 -3.61 -1.30
C LEU A 35 -10.21 -3.14 -0.03
N ASN A 36 -10.94 -2.04 -0.14
CA ASN A 36 -12.00 -1.66 0.78
C ASN A 36 -13.34 -2.17 0.23
N GLU A 37 -13.81 -3.29 0.79
CA GLU A 37 -15.06 -3.94 0.38
C GLU A 37 -16.29 -3.04 0.60
N GLU A 38 -16.27 -2.16 1.60
CA GLU A 38 -17.41 -1.28 1.91
C GLU A 38 -17.53 -0.09 0.95
N ARG A 39 -16.43 0.31 0.31
CA ARG A 39 -16.35 1.53 -0.52
C ARG A 39 -16.11 1.27 -2.00
N GLU A 40 -16.07 0.00 -2.41
CA GLU A 40 -15.76 -0.42 -3.78
C GLU A 40 -14.52 0.30 -4.34
N ALA A 41 -13.48 0.41 -3.50
CA ALA A 41 -12.28 1.16 -3.80
C ALA A 41 -11.07 0.46 -3.19
N PHE A 42 -9.90 0.65 -3.79
CA PHE A 42 -8.64 0.19 -3.22
C PHE A 42 -7.95 1.33 -2.49
N THR A 43 -7.38 1.02 -1.33
CA THR A 43 -6.35 1.85 -0.71
C THR A 43 -5.01 1.44 -1.29
N VAL A 44 -4.33 2.37 -1.94
CA VAL A 44 -2.97 2.18 -2.45
C VAL A 44 -1.99 2.91 -1.56
N VAL A 45 -0.83 2.29 -1.31
CA VAL A 45 0.18 2.84 -0.41
C VAL A 45 1.58 2.73 -0.98
N VAL A 46 2.42 3.65 -0.54
CA VAL A 46 3.87 3.66 -0.74
C VAL A 46 4.48 3.75 0.65
N VAL A 47 5.33 2.78 1.01
CA VAL A 47 6.13 2.82 2.24
C VAL A 47 7.61 3.02 1.91
N ASP A 48 8.34 3.67 2.79
CA ASP A 48 9.77 3.93 2.64
C ASP A 48 10.67 2.85 3.25
N ASN A 49 11.97 3.13 3.32
CA ASN A 49 13.00 2.25 3.87
C ASN A 49 12.84 1.98 5.38
N GLU A 50 12.05 2.77 6.10
CA GLU A 50 11.76 2.59 7.52
C GLU A 50 10.45 1.82 7.74
N GLY A 51 9.73 1.50 6.65
CA GLY A 51 8.39 0.91 6.70
C GLY A 51 7.30 1.95 7.02
N THR A 52 7.62 3.24 6.95
CA THR A 52 6.68 4.33 7.20
C THR A 52 5.92 4.67 5.92
N VAL A 53 4.63 5.01 6.04
CA VAL A 53 3.80 5.43 4.90
C VAL A 53 4.32 6.76 4.36
N ALA A 54 4.88 6.73 3.16
CA ALA A 54 5.36 7.88 2.42
C ALA A 54 4.24 8.57 1.64
N ASN A 55 3.35 7.77 1.02
CA ASN A 55 2.23 8.26 0.24
C ASN A 55 1.08 7.25 0.27
N ALA A 56 -0.15 7.72 0.17
CA ALA A 56 -1.34 6.86 0.10
C ALA A 56 -2.48 7.55 -0.65
N ALA A 57 -3.32 6.76 -1.30
CA ALA A 57 -4.50 7.28 -1.99
C ALA A 57 -5.63 6.23 -2.01
N SER A 58 -6.85 6.70 -2.24
CA SER A 58 -7.99 5.83 -2.55
C SER A 58 -8.25 5.82 -4.06
N VAL A 59 -8.35 4.63 -4.63
CA VAL A 59 -8.57 4.39 -6.06
C VAL A 59 -9.88 3.65 -6.24
N ARG A 60 -10.90 4.34 -6.80
CA ARG A 60 -12.19 3.72 -7.12
C ARG A 60 -12.03 2.77 -8.32
N THR A 61 -12.04 1.47 -8.04
CA THR A 61 -12.02 0.38 -9.01
C THR A 61 -12.34 -0.92 -8.29
N ASP A 62 -12.90 -1.87 -9.02
CA ASP A 62 -13.13 -3.28 -8.66
C ASP A 62 -11.98 -4.21 -9.13
N ARG A 63 -10.99 -3.65 -9.82
CA ARG A 63 -9.91 -4.40 -10.48
C ARG A 63 -8.58 -4.26 -9.70
N PRO A 64 -8.10 -5.31 -9.02
CA PRO A 64 -6.84 -5.26 -8.28
C PRO A 64 -5.66 -4.80 -9.16
N GLU A 65 -5.59 -5.28 -10.40
CA GLU A 65 -4.49 -4.95 -11.31
C GLU A 65 -4.44 -3.47 -11.70
N VAL A 66 -5.57 -2.76 -11.63
CA VAL A 66 -5.64 -1.31 -11.85
C VAL A 66 -5.15 -0.57 -10.62
N ALA A 67 -5.53 -1.02 -9.43
CA ALA A 67 -5.09 -0.45 -8.16
C ALA A 67 -3.57 -0.65 -7.95
N GLU A 68 -3.04 -1.83 -8.24
CA GLU A 68 -1.60 -2.12 -8.15
C GLU A 68 -0.78 -1.20 -9.08
N GLN A 69 -1.29 -0.91 -10.28
CA GLN A 69 -0.64 0.04 -11.19
C GLN A 69 -0.73 1.49 -10.68
N ALA A 70 -1.83 1.85 -10.04
CA ALA A 70 -1.98 3.17 -9.41
C ALA A 70 -1.01 3.33 -8.22
N ALA A 71 -0.78 2.28 -7.45
CA ALA A 71 0.21 2.25 -6.37
C ALA A 71 1.63 2.54 -6.89
N LEU A 72 2.04 1.90 -8.00
CA LEU A 72 3.31 2.20 -8.65
C LEU A 72 3.41 3.64 -9.17
N ALA A 73 2.31 4.19 -9.70
CA ALA A 73 2.28 5.57 -10.18
C ALA A 73 2.36 6.62 -9.06
N LEU A 74 2.08 6.25 -7.81
CA LEU A 74 2.02 7.15 -6.65
C LEU A 74 3.41 7.45 -6.05
N VAL A 75 4.45 6.74 -6.50
CA VAL A 75 5.81 6.88 -5.99
C VAL A 75 6.39 8.26 -6.30
N ASP A 76 7.09 8.83 -5.33
CA ASP A 76 7.75 10.13 -5.46
C ASP A 76 9.20 10.03 -5.97
N ARG A 77 9.69 11.14 -6.52
CA ARG A 77 11.03 11.25 -7.12
C ARG A 77 12.19 10.95 -6.20
N SER A 78 12.01 11.06 -4.87
CA SER A 78 13.11 10.90 -3.94
C SER A 78 13.52 9.43 -3.79
N ARG A 79 12.67 8.48 -4.22
CA ARG A 79 12.87 7.04 -4.04
C ARG A 79 12.93 6.32 -5.39
N PRO A 80 14.09 6.35 -6.08
CA PRO A 80 14.20 5.85 -7.45
C PRO A 80 14.08 4.32 -7.56
N PHE A 81 14.22 3.57 -6.46
CA PHE A 81 14.09 2.10 -6.48
C PHE A 81 12.74 1.69 -5.89
N VAL A 82 11.91 1.05 -6.70
CA VAL A 82 10.54 0.68 -6.32
C VAL A 82 10.39 -0.83 -6.36
N TYR A 83 9.84 -1.38 -5.29
CA TYR A 83 9.57 -2.80 -5.11
C TYR A 83 8.07 -3.04 -5.05
N SER A 84 7.61 -4.02 -5.82
CA SER A 84 6.22 -4.49 -5.80
C SER A 84 6.20 -5.99 -6.00
N ASP A 85 5.28 -6.66 -5.34
CA ASP A 85 5.02 -8.09 -5.55
C ASP A 85 3.98 -8.38 -6.64
N SER A 86 3.27 -7.34 -7.11
CA SER A 86 2.40 -7.40 -8.28
C SER A 86 3.20 -7.55 -9.58
N LYS A 87 3.25 -8.79 -10.06
CA LYS A 87 3.87 -9.12 -11.35
C LYS A 87 3.11 -8.49 -12.53
N SER A 88 1.78 -8.35 -12.42
CA SER A 88 0.92 -7.72 -13.43
C SER A 88 1.28 -6.25 -13.60
N ALA A 89 1.38 -5.51 -12.50
CA ALA A 89 1.66 -4.09 -12.54
C ALA A 89 3.08 -3.81 -13.06
N VAL A 90 4.09 -4.53 -12.56
CA VAL A 90 5.48 -4.39 -13.05
C VAL A 90 5.55 -4.62 -14.57
N ARG A 91 4.87 -5.64 -15.09
CA ARG A 91 4.84 -5.93 -16.54
C ARG A 91 4.07 -4.88 -17.35
N ALA A 92 3.02 -4.28 -16.79
CA ALA A 92 2.27 -3.22 -17.45
C ALA A 92 3.15 -1.99 -17.71
N PHE A 93 3.93 -1.59 -16.69
CA PHE A 93 4.91 -0.51 -16.79
C PHE A 93 6.06 -0.86 -17.74
N GLU A 94 6.61 -2.08 -17.67
CA GLU A 94 7.67 -2.57 -18.58
C GLU A 94 7.24 -2.47 -20.06
N LYS A 95 5.97 -2.76 -20.35
CA LYS A 95 5.40 -2.68 -21.71
C LYS A 95 4.95 -1.28 -22.12
N GLY A 96 4.95 -0.30 -21.21
CA GLY A 96 4.37 1.03 -21.44
C GLY A 96 2.85 1.05 -21.60
N SER A 97 2.14 -0.03 -21.21
CA SER A 97 0.68 -0.16 -21.35
C SER A 97 0.01 -0.13 -19.98
N VAL A 98 0.00 1.06 -19.37
CA VAL A 98 -0.55 1.28 -18.02
C VAL A 98 -2.03 1.64 -18.02
N ALA A 99 -2.71 1.39 -16.90
CA ALA A 99 -4.10 1.74 -16.69
C ALA A 99 -4.32 3.26 -16.73
N LYS A 100 -5.51 3.69 -17.16
CA LYS A 100 -5.87 5.12 -17.28
C LYS A 100 -5.69 5.88 -15.95
N VAL A 101 -5.97 5.25 -14.82
CA VAL A 101 -5.79 5.83 -13.48
C VAL A 101 -4.31 6.09 -13.20
N ALA A 102 -3.45 5.09 -13.40
CA ALA A 102 -2.00 5.24 -13.24
C ALA A 102 -1.45 6.34 -14.15
N LEU A 103 -1.85 6.35 -15.43
CA LEU A 103 -1.47 7.42 -16.36
C LEU A 103 -1.93 8.80 -15.89
N ARG A 104 -3.11 8.92 -15.29
CA ARG A 104 -3.61 10.20 -14.76
C ARG A 104 -2.75 10.69 -13.60
N ILE A 105 -2.40 9.80 -12.65
CA ILE A 105 -1.50 10.12 -11.53
C ILE A 105 -0.14 10.58 -12.07
N MET A 106 0.43 9.85 -13.04
CA MET A 106 1.71 10.22 -13.65
C MET A 106 1.66 11.56 -14.38
N LYS A 107 0.53 11.95 -14.98
CA LYS A 107 0.37 13.24 -15.67
C LYS A 107 0.28 14.43 -14.71
N THR A 108 -0.16 14.20 -13.48
CA THR A 108 -0.22 15.24 -12.45
C THR A 108 1.10 15.41 -11.70
N CYS A 109 2.05 14.52 -11.93
CA CYS A 109 3.35 14.51 -11.31
C CYS A 109 4.44 14.76 -12.35
N GLU A 110 5.58 15.28 -11.93
CA GLU A 110 6.76 15.33 -12.78
C GLU A 110 7.28 13.90 -12.98
N ILE A 111 7.51 13.49 -14.23
CA ILE A 111 7.89 12.12 -14.57
C ILE A 111 9.39 11.95 -14.36
N PHE A 112 9.76 11.01 -13.48
CA PHE A 112 11.15 10.65 -13.21
C PHE A 112 11.43 9.20 -13.53
N GLN A 113 12.71 8.92 -13.82
CA GLN A 113 13.19 7.56 -14.03
C GLN A 113 13.20 6.80 -12.69
N HIS A 114 12.45 5.69 -12.65
CA HIS A 114 12.44 4.75 -11.54
C HIS A 114 12.91 3.38 -12.00
N TYR A 115 13.54 2.63 -11.10
CA TYR A 115 13.92 1.24 -11.26
C TYR A 115 12.88 0.37 -10.56
N LEU A 116 12.05 -0.31 -11.36
CA LEU A 116 11.03 -1.22 -10.86
C LEU A 116 11.62 -2.62 -10.64
N CYS A 117 11.47 -3.17 -9.44
CA CYS A 117 11.92 -4.51 -9.10
C CYS A 117 10.76 -5.37 -8.58
N TRP A 118 10.60 -6.57 -9.15
CA TRP A 118 9.63 -7.52 -8.66
C TRP A 118 10.13 -8.25 -7.41
N PHE A 119 9.40 -8.07 -6.30
CA PHE A 119 9.62 -8.69 -5.01
C PHE A 119 8.74 -9.96 -4.86
N PRO A 120 9.19 -11.03 -4.19
CA PRO A 120 8.35 -12.20 -4.00
C PRO A 120 7.25 -11.94 -2.95
N ALA A 121 5.99 -12.18 -3.32
CA ALA A 121 4.82 -12.02 -2.44
C ALA A 121 4.80 -13.00 -1.25
N HIS A 122 4.08 -12.60 -0.19
CA HIS A 122 3.67 -13.43 0.96
C HIS A 122 4.81 -14.21 1.60
N LEU A 123 5.91 -13.51 1.92
CA LEU A 123 7.05 -14.13 2.59
C LEU A 123 6.95 -14.04 4.10
N GLY A 124 6.08 -13.15 4.63
CA GLY A 124 5.97 -12.89 6.06
C GLY A 124 7.32 -12.44 6.64
N VAL A 125 7.58 -12.87 7.86
CA VAL A 125 8.90 -12.69 8.49
C VAL A 125 9.88 -13.71 7.90
N ILE A 126 11.03 -13.21 7.45
CA ILE A 126 12.13 -14.05 6.95
C ILE A 126 13.24 -14.05 8.01
N GLU A 127 13.45 -15.18 8.66
CA GLU A 127 14.47 -15.33 9.70
C GLU A 127 15.87 -14.96 9.19
N GLY A 128 16.59 -14.15 9.97
CA GLY A 128 17.94 -13.69 9.62
C GLY A 128 18.00 -12.68 8.46
N ALA A 129 16.86 -12.12 8.03
CA ALA A 129 16.80 -11.01 7.08
C ALA A 129 16.35 -9.72 7.77
N PRO A 130 16.64 -8.54 7.17
CA PRO A 130 16.05 -7.28 7.60
C PRO A 130 14.52 -7.28 7.53
N LEU A 131 13.90 -6.23 8.08
CA LEU A 131 12.45 -6.02 8.05
C LEU A 131 11.89 -6.20 6.63
N ASN A 132 10.84 -7.01 6.49
CA ASN A 132 10.18 -7.22 5.22
C ASN A 132 9.22 -6.06 4.91
N LEU A 133 9.75 -5.04 4.23
CA LEU A 133 9.02 -3.83 3.85
C LEU A 133 7.82 -4.11 2.93
N ASN A 134 7.78 -5.25 2.22
CA ASN A 134 6.59 -5.64 1.45
C ASN A 134 5.41 -5.97 2.36
N GLU A 135 5.66 -6.64 3.49
CA GLU A 135 4.62 -6.92 4.49
C GLU A 135 4.24 -5.64 5.23
N SER A 136 5.19 -4.71 5.43
CA SER A 136 4.88 -3.37 5.96
C SER A 136 3.95 -2.59 5.04
N ALA A 137 4.19 -2.61 3.72
CA ALA A 137 3.30 -2.01 2.73
C ALA A 137 1.90 -2.66 2.79
N HIS A 138 1.86 -3.99 2.86
CA HIS A 138 0.60 -4.72 2.94
C HIS A 138 -0.21 -4.39 4.20
N ALA A 139 0.44 -4.39 5.36
CA ALA A 139 -0.18 -4.00 6.61
C ALA A 139 -0.69 -2.55 6.56
N ALA A 140 0.12 -1.62 6.05
CA ALA A 140 -0.27 -0.22 5.93
C ALA A 140 -1.48 0.01 5.01
N ALA A 141 -1.54 -0.70 3.88
CA ALA A 141 -2.69 -0.64 2.96
C ALA A 141 -3.98 -1.10 3.66
N ARG A 142 -3.91 -2.22 4.39
CA ARG A 142 -5.04 -2.76 5.14
C ARG A 142 -5.48 -1.81 6.27
N ASP A 143 -4.52 -1.29 7.04
CA ASP A 143 -4.81 -0.39 8.15
C ASP A 143 -5.48 0.91 7.68
N LEU A 144 -5.01 1.48 6.57
CA LEU A 144 -5.62 2.68 5.99
C LEU A 144 -7.01 2.41 5.39
N THR A 145 -7.23 1.22 4.83
CA THR A 145 -8.58 0.77 4.45
C THR A 145 -9.52 0.79 5.65
N LEU A 146 -9.12 0.22 6.80
CA LEU A 146 -9.94 0.20 8.02
C LEU A 146 -10.21 1.60 8.57
N ARG A 147 -9.25 2.52 8.48
CA ARG A 147 -9.45 3.93 8.90
C ARG A 147 -10.40 4.71 7.99
N SER A 148 -10.55 4.28 6.74
CA SER A 148 -11.47 4.90 5.80
C SER A 148 -12.93 4.47 6.01
N VAL A 149 -13.22 3.47 6.85
CA VAL A 149 -14.59 3.09 7.22
C VAL A 149 -15.17 4.16 8.16
N PRO A 150 -16.30 4.84 7.82
CA PRO A 150 -16.99 5.67 8.79
C PRO A 150 -17.42 4.77 9.95
N ARG A 151 -17.04 5.09 11.19
CA ARG A 151 -17.56 4.40 12.37
C ARG A 151 -19.08 4.62 12.43
N HIS A 152 -19.86 3.70 11.87
CA HIS A 152 -21.28 3.65 12.14
C HIS A 152 -21.45 3.18 13.59
N GLY A 153 -21.66 4.13 14.50
CA GLY A 153 -21.94 3.84 15.91
C GLY A 153 -21.16 4.69 16.90
N VAL A 154 -21.36 6.01 16.88
CA VAL A 154 -21.41 6.76 18.14
C VAL A 154 -22.86 7.17 18.30
N THR A 155 -23.63 6.31 18.96
CA THR A 155 -24.89 6.74 19.57
C THR A 155 -24.52 7.79 20.59
N VAL A 156 -24.72 9.06 20.25
CA VAL A 156 -24.68 10.15 21.22
C VAL A 156 -25.82 9.85 22.19
N LEU A 157 -25.50 9.38 23.39
CA LEU A 157 -26.47 9.29 24.46
C LEU A 157 -27.06 10.70 24.67
N PRO A 158 -28.38 10.87 24.70
CA PRO A 158 -28.96 12.19 24.91
C PRO A 158 -28.49 12.73 26.27
N GLU A 159 -28.02 13.98 26.26
CA GLU A 159 -27.75 14.77 27.46
C GLU A 159 -28.93 14.63 28.44
N ASN A 160 -28.67 14.04 29.61
CA ASN A 160 -29.56 14.19 30.76
C ASN A 160 -29.62 15.68 31.12
N ARG A 161 -30.64 16.37 30.62
CA ARG A 161 -31.05 17.66 31.14
C ARG A 161 -32.08 17.40 32.23
N ASP A 162 -31.64 17.50 33.47
CA ASP A 162 -32.53 17.61 34.62
C ASP A 162 -33.52 18.77 34.39
N PRO A 163 -34.85 18.54 34.48
CA PRO A 163 -35.80 19.62 34.39
C PRO A 163 -35.80 20.42 35.70
N LEU A 164 -35.46 21.71 35.61
CA LEU A 164 -35.64 22.68 36.69
C LEU A 164 -37.13 22.73 37.11
N PRO A 165 -37.45 22.74 38.41
CA PRO A 165 -38.82 22.86 38.86
C PRO A 165 -39.33 24.29 38.64
N HIS A 166 -40.32 24.43 37.76
CA HIS A 166 -41.10 25.66 37.66
C HIS A 166 -41.97 25.80 38.91
N THR A 167 -41.76 26.91 39.62
CA THR A 167 -42.58 27.40 40.71
C THR A 167 -44.02 27.61 40.24
N MET A 168 -44.96 27.04 40.98
CA MET A 168 -46.40 27.29 40.87
C MET A 168 -46.73 28.73 41.31
N ARG A 169 -47.76 29.28 40.67
CA ARG A 169 -48.51 30.47 41.10
C ARG A 169 -49.12 30.28 42.48
#